data_AF-A0A1F7MA67-F1
#
_entry.id   AF-A0A1F7MA67-F1
#
_cell.length_a   1.000
_cell.length_b   1.000
_cell.length_c   1.000
_cell.angle_alpha   90.00
_cell.angle_beta   90.00
_cell.angle_gamma   90.00
#
_symmetry.space_group_name_H-M   'P 1'
#
loop_
_entity.id
_entity.type
_entity.pdbx_description
1 polymer ?
#
loop_
_entity_poly.entity_id
_entity_poly.type
_entity_poly.pdbx_seq_one_letter_code
_entity_poly.pdbx_strand_id
1 'polypeptide(L)' 'MEPLTLDAIRALARSLGLDLTDEELAGLLPLVQTARAMMDALPSEALRDLEPASQYRIL' A
#
# COMPACT_ATOMS: atom_id res chain seq x y z
N MET A 1 5.25 2.98 12.07
CA MET A 1 3.97 2.38 11.65
C MET A 1 3.71 1.06 12.36
N GLU A 2 2.44 0.68 12.52
CA GLU A 2 2.06 -0.68 12.92
C GLU A 2 2.31 -1.71 11.81
N PRO A 3 2.78 -2.93 12.15
CA PRO A 3 3.03 -3.99 11.18
C PRO A 3 1.72 -4.40 10.49
N LEU A 4 1.79 -4.60 9.17
CA LEU A 4 0.64 -5.06 8.40
C LEU A 4 0.34 -6.52 8.77
N THR A 5 -0.93 -6.85 9.01
CA THR A 5 -1.39 -8.21 9.30
C THR A 5 -1.87 -8.91 8.01
N LEU A 6 -1.92 -10.25 8.04
CA LEU A 6 -2.47 -11.03 6.94
C LEU A 6 -3.94 -10.66 6.67
N ASP A 7 -4.72 -10.40 7.73
CA ASP A 7 -6.12 -9.99 7.62
C ASP A 7 -6.27 -8.64 6.91
N ALA A 8 -5.36 -7.69 7.16
CA ALA A 8 -5.36 -6.40 6.49
C ALA A 8 -5.08 -6.55 4.98
N ILE A 9 -4.15 -7.43 4.59
CA ILE A 9 -3.89 -7.71 3.17
C ILE A 9 -5.09 -8.43 2.55
N ARG A 10 -5.70 -9.38 3.26
CA ARG A 10 -6.90 -10.07 2.77
C ARG A 10 -8.05 -9.09 2.51
N ALA A 11 -8.26 -8.13 3.41
CA ALA A 11 -9.26 -7.08 3.22
C ALA A 11 -8.96 -6.19 2.00
N LEU A 12 -7.69 -5.84 1.79
CA LEU A 12 -7.24 -5.06 0.63
C LEU A 12 -7.39 -5.84 -0.70
N ALA A 13 -7.01 -7.11 -0.73
CA ALA A 13 -7.17 -7.94 -1.92
C ALA A 13 -8.66 -8.02 -2.34
N ARG A 14 -9.55 -8.24 -1.36
CA ARG A 14 -11.00 -8.26 -1.60
C ARG A 14 -11.56 -6.93 -2.11
N SER A 15 -11.09 -5.79 -1.59
CA SER A 15 -11.56 -4.48 -2.07
C SER A 15 -11.13 -4.18 -3.51
N LEU A 16 -10.05 -4.82 -3.98
CA LEU A 16 -9.59 -4.79 -5.36
C LEU A 16 -10.24 -5.86 -6.24
N GLY A 17 -11.16 -6.68 -5.71
CA GLY A 17 -11.81 -7.77 -6.43
C GLY A 17 -10.90 -8.98 -6.69
N LEU A 18 -9.81 -9.11 -5.92
CA LEU A 18 -8.89 -10.24 -6.01
C LEU A 18 -9.30 -11.31 -4.99
N ASP A 19 -9.46 -12.54 -5.48
CA ASP A 19 -9.69 -13.72 -4.63
C ASP A 19 -8.38 -14.50 -4.52
N LEU A 20 -7.58 -14.14 -3.52
CA LEU A 20 -6.26 -14.72 -3.26
C LEU A 20 -6.34 -15.74 -2.13
N THR A 21 -5.59 -16.83 -2.29
CA THR A 21 -5.40 -17.84 -1.25
C THR A 21 -4.54 -17.31 -0.11
N ASP A 22 -4.63 -17.94 1.07
CA ASP A 22 -3.80 -17.58 2.22
C ASP A 22 -2.29 -17.77 1.96
N GLU A 23 -1.92 -18.72 1.09
CA GLU A 23 -0.53 -18.94 0.67
C GLU A 23 0.00 -17.78 -0.19
N GLU A 24 -0.80 -17.33 -1.16
CA GLU A 24 -0.48 -16.15 -1.99
C GLU A 24 -0.39 -14.88 -1.13
N LEU A 25 -1.33 -14.70 -0.19
CA LEU A 25 -1.31 -13.57 0.75
C LEU A 25 -0.08 -13.59 1.65
N ALA A 26 0.33 -14.76 2.14
CA ALA A 26 1.55 -14.92 2.92
C ALA A 26 2.80 -14.57 2.10
N GLY A 27 2.83 -14.91 0.80
CA GLY A 27 3.89 -14.50 -0.12
C GLY A 27 3.94 -12.98 -0.38
N LEU A 28 2.78 -12.32 -0.42
CA LEU A 28 2.69 -10.86 -0.64
C LEU A 28 3.05 -10.03 0.60
N LEU A 29 2.78 -10.55 1.80
CA LEU A 29 3.00 -9.85 3.06
C LEU A 29 4.40 -9.20 3.21
N PRO A 30 5.52 -9.92 3.03
CA PRO A 30 6.84 -9.31 3.17
C PRO A 30 7.11 -8.24 2.09
N LEU A 31 6.56 -8.40 0.89
CA LEU A 31 6.73 -7.42 -0.19
C LEU A 31 6.02 -6.11 0.13
N VAL A 32 4.77 -6.19 0.59
CA VAL A 32 3.99 -5.00 0.98
C VAL A 32 4.61 -4.31 2.20
N GLN A 33 5.09 -5.08 3.17
CA GLN A 33 5.79 -4.52 4.34
C GLN A 33 7.07 -3.78 3.94
N THR A 34 7.86 -4.36 3.03
CA THR A 34 9.08 -3.73 2.51
C THR A 34 8.75 -2.43 1.76
N ALA A 35 7.75 -2.46 0.87
CA ALA A 35 7.33 -1.26 0.14
C ALA A 35 6.84 -0.15 1.08
N ARG A 36 6.10 -0.49 2.14
CA ARG A 36 5.68 0.47 3.17
C ARG A 36 6.86 1.07 3.91
N ALA A 37 7.85 0.26 4.31
CA ALA A 37 9.05 0.77 4.96
C ALA A 37 9.84 1.72 4.05
N MET A 38 9.89 1.44 2.74
CA MET A 38 10.51 2.34 1.77
C MET A 38 9.75 3.66 1.62
N MET A 39 8.41 3.64 1.63
CA MET A 39 7.60 4.86 1.57
C MET A 39 7.75 5.72 2.83
N ASP A 40 7.83 5.10 4.02
CA ASP A 40 8.10 5.81 5.28
C ASP A 40 9.47 6.51 5.28
N ALA A 41 10.44 6.02 4.52
CA ALA A 41 11.75 6.64 4.39
C ALA A 41 11.74 7.86 3.45
N LEU A 42 10.64 8.12 2.73
CA LEU A 42 10.54 9.30 1.87
C LEU A 42 10.43 10.56 2.73
N PRO A 43 11.17 11.64 2.39
CA PRO A 43 11.18 12.87 3.17
C PRO A 43 9.84 13.61 3.05
N SER A 44 8.91 13.30 3.94
CA SER A 44 7.55 13.85 3.92
C SER A 44 7.47 15.33 4.32
N GLU A 45 8.42 15.82 5.14
CA GLU A 45 8.50 17.24 5.53
C GLU A 45 8.59 18.17 4.31
N ALA A 46 9.30 17.77 3.26
CA ALA A 46 9.47 18.57 2.04
C ALA A 46 8.18 18.70 1.22
N LEU A 47 7.14 17.93 1.55
CA LEU A 47 5.87 17.88 0.84
C LEU A 47 4.73 18.61 1.58
N ARG A 48 4.96 19.14 2.79
CA ARG A 48 3.89 19.72 3.63
C ARG A 48 3.19 20.94 3.02
N ASP A 49 3.93 21.77 2.30
CA ASP A 49 3.43 23.04 1.74
C ASP A 49 3.19 22.97 0.22
N LEU A 50 3.15 21.76 -0.34
CA LEU A 50 2.90 21.54 -1.76
C LEU A 50 1.46 21.07 -1.98
N GLU A 51 0.74 21.79 -2.84
CA GLU A 51 -0.56 21.33 -3.33
C GLU A 51 -0.41 19.99 -4.08
N PRO A 52 -1.26 18.98 -3.82
CA PRO A 52 -1.20 17.71 -4.52
C PRO A 52 -1.39 17.87 -6.03
N ALA A 53 -0.41 17.41 -6.81
CA ALA A 53 -0.52 17.38 -8.26
C ALA A 53 -1.62 16.39 -8.67
N SER A 54 -2.77 16.90 -9.08
CA SER A 54 -3.91 16.10 -9.56
C SER A 54 -3.91 16.08 -11.08
N GLN A 55 -3.73 14.90 -11.68
CA GLN A 55 -3.85 14.72 -13.13
C GLN A 55 -5.14 13.99 -13.46
N TYR A 56 -6.10 14.70 -14.05
CA TYR A 56 -7.33 14.10 -14.55
C TYR A 56 -7.10 13.53 -15.94
N ARG A 57 -7.31 12.22 -16.09
CA ARG A 57 -7.36 11.58 -17.40
C ARG A 57 -8.80 11.70 -17.91
N ILE A 58 -9.04 12.68 -18.77
CA ILE A 58 -10.31 12.79 -19.49
C ILE A 58 -10.28 11.71 -20.58
N LEU A 59 -11.17 10.73 -20.46
CA LEU A 59 -11.45 9.70 -21.46
C LEU A 59 -12.58 10.16 -22.38
#